data_AF-D7V0A8-F1
#
_entry.id   AF-D7V0A8-F1
#
_cell.length_a   1.000
_cell.length_b   1.000
_cell.length_c   1.000
_cell.angle_alpha   90.00
_cell.angle_beta   90.00
_cell.angle_gamma   90.00
#
_symmetry.space_group_name_H-M   'P 1'
#
loop_
_entity.id
_entity.type
_entity.pdbx_description
1 polymer ?
#
loop_
_entity_poly.entity_id
_entity_poly.type
_entity_poly.pdbx_seq_one_letter_code
_entity_poly.pdbx_strand_id
1 'polypeptide(L)' 'MDETRKELEERLVELRSEYQEALSDTRNLEDPQFQNGSIDPSQVRLNALQTEIKQIEKKLNELEE' A
#
# COMPACT_ATOMS: atom_id res chain seq x y z
N MET A 1 23.31 7.74 9.60
CA MET A 1 22.43 7.95 8.44
C MET A 1 21.73 6.65 8.04
N ASP A 2 22.28 5.47 8.35
CA ASP A 2 21.67 4.20 7.94
C ASP A 2 20.40 3.77 8.68
N GLU A 3 20.20 4.19 9.94
CA GLU A 3 19.08 3.69 10.75
C GLU A 3 17.72 4.17 10.23
N THR A 4 17.57 5.46 9.90
CA THR A 4 16.35 6.01 9.31
C THR A 4 16.06 5.43 7.93
N ARG A 5 17.10 5.19 7.11
CA ARG A 5 16.94 4.54 5.81
C ARG A 5 16.46 3.10 5.99
N LYS A 6 17.10 2.35 6.90
CA LYS A 6 16.74 0.97 7.21
C LYS A 6 15.31 0.85 7.73
N GLU A 7 14.88 1.74 8.62
CA GLU A 7 13.49 1.80 9.10
C GLU A 7 12.49 2.04 7.96
N LEU A 8 12.81 2.95 7.04
CA LEU A 8 11.97 3.21 5.87
C LEU A 8 11.93 2.03 4.90
N GLU A 9 13.05 1.33 4.70
CA GLU A 9 13.12 0.12 3.88
C GLU A 9 12.32 -1.04 4.50
N GLU A 10 12.45 -1.26 5.82
CA GLU A 10 11.66 -2.25 6.56
C GLU A 10 10.16 -1.93 6.44
N ARG A 11 9.77 -0.67 6.65
CA ARG A 11 8.39 -0.23 6.52
C ARG A 11 7.87 -0.37 5.09
N LEU A 12 8.70 -0.16 4.07
CA LEU A 12 8.34 -0.36 2.67
C LEU A 12 8.03 -1.82 2.37
N VAL A 13 8.80 -2.76 2.95
CA VAL A 13 8.56 -4.20 2.82
C VAL A 13 7.22 -4.58 3.45
N GLU A 14 6.95 -4.09 4.66
CA GLU A 14 5.66 -4.31 5.35
C GLU A 14 4.48 -3.80 4.51
N LEU A 15 4.52 -2.55 4.06
CA LEU A 15 3.44 -1.95 3.28
C LEU A 15 3.19 -2.66 1.95
N ARG A 16 4.25 -3.16 1.30
CA ARG A 16 4.11 -3.97 0.08
C ARG A 16 3.44 -5.31 0.37
N SER A 17 3.74 -5.93 1.52
CA SER A 17 3.06 -7.15 1.98
C SER A 17 1.58 -6.88 2.26
N GLU A 18 1.27 -5.82 3.02
CA GLU A 18 -0.11 -5.41 3.32
C GLU A 18 -0.90 -5.07 2.04
N TYR A 19 -0.24 -4.44 1.06
CA TYR A 19 -0.85 -4.15 -0.24
C TYR A 19 -1.19 -5.42 -1.02
N GLN A 20 -0.30 -6.42 -1.04
CA GLN A 20 -0.56 -7.69 -1.71
C GLN A 20 -1.69 -8.49 -1.03
N GLU A 21 -1.75 -8.45 0.30
CA GLU A 21 -2.85 -9.06 1.07
C GLU A 21 -4.18 -8.37 0.75
N ALA A 22 -4.24 -7.04 0.83
CA ALA A 22 -5.43 -6.26 0.49
C ALA A 22 -5.86 -6.46 -0.97
N LEU A 23 -4.92 -6.65 -1.90
CA LEU A 23 -5.21 -6.92 -3.31
C LEU A 23 -5.85 -8.31 -3.49
N SER A 24 -5.38 -9.28 -2.71
CA SER A 24 -5.94 -10.63 -2.70
C SER A 24 -7.36 -10.63 -2.13
N ASP A 25 -7.61 -9.84 -1.09
CA ASP A 25 -8.95 -9.62 -0.53
C ASP A 25 -9.89 -8.97 -1.54
N THR A 26 -9.44 -7.93 -2.28
CA THR A 26 -10.26 -7.32 -3.34
C THR A 26 -10.62 -8.30 -4.45
N ARG A 27 -9.68 -9.17 -4.84
CA ARG A 27 -9.90 -10.13 -5.91
C ARG A 27 -10.93 -11.20 -5.54
N ASN A 28 -11.04 -11.52 -4.25
CA ASN A 28 -12.08 -12.42 -3.72
C ASN A 28 -13.45 -11.74 -3.61
N LEU A 29 -13.50 -10.40 -3.65
CA LEU A 29 -14.71 -9.58 -3.59
C LEU A 29 -15.28 -9.21 -4.97
N GLU A 30 -14.60 -9.54 -6.07
CA GLU A 30 -15.08 -9.37 -7.45
C GLU A 30 -16.23 -10.33 -7.83
N ASP A 31 -17.10 -10.70 -6.87
CA ASP A 31 -18.37 -11.33 -7.17
C ASP A 31 -19.27 -10.27 -7.83
N PRO A 32 -19.70 -10.44 -9.09
CA PRO A 32 -20.43 -9.41 -9.85
C PRO A 32 -21.72 -8.91 -9.17
N GLN A 33 -22.21 -9.65 -8.17
CA GLN A 33 -23.41 -9.31 -7.40
C GLN A 33 -23.21 -8.15 -6.41
N PHE A 34 -21.98 -7.78 -6.06
CA PHE A 34 -21.69 -6.73 -5.06
C PHE A 34 -21.36 -5.35 -5.65
N GLN A 35 -21.33 -5.19 -6.97
CA GLN A 35 -20.97 -3.92 -7.65
C GLN A 35 -22.09 -2.87 -7.70
N ASN A 36 -22.90 -2.72 -6.65
CA ASN A 36 -23.90 -1.66 -6.56
C ASN A 36 -23.38 -0.44 -5.77
N GLY A 37 -22.76 0.50 -6.50
CA GLY A 37 -22.77 1.95 -6.23
C GLY A 37 -22.08 2.49 -4.97
N SER A 38 -21.50 1.66 -4.11
CA SER A 38 -20.83 2.10 -2.88
C SER A 38 -19.31 2.09 -3.08
N ILE A 39 -18.60 3.08 -2.53
CA ILE A 39 -17.14 3.08 -2.51
C ILE A 39 -16.68 1.80 -1.80
N ASP A 40 -16.00 0.91 -2.51
CA ASP A 40 -15.48 -0.33 -1.94
C ASP A 40 -14.43 0.02 -0.86
N PRO A 41 -14.65 -0.35 0.41
CA PRO A 41 -13.69 -0.12 1.50
C PRO A 41 -12.30 -0.68 1.19
N SER A 42 -12.23 -1.77 0.43
CA SER A 42 -11.00 -2.43 0.03
C SER A 42 -10.23 -1.59 -1.00
N GLN A 43 -10.94 -0.93 -1.92
CA GLN A 43 -10.34 0.02 -2.86
C GLN A 43 -9.79 1.26 -2.14
N VAL A 44 -10.46 1.74 -1.10
CA VAL A 44 -9.96 2.84 -0.25
C VAL A 44 -8.69 2.42 0.48
N ARG A 45 -8.68 1.22 1.05
CA ARG A 45 -7.50 0.65 1.73
C ARG A 45 -6.32 0.51 0.77
N LEU A 46 -6.53 -0.01 -0.44
CA LEU A 46 -5.50 -0.11 -1.48
C LEU A 46 -4.92 1.25 -1.87
N ASN A 47 -5.77 2.26 -2.06
CA ASN A 47 -5.33 3.61 -2.40
C ASN A 47 -4.50 4.26 -1.26
N ALA A 48 -4.89 4.02 -0.01
CA ALA A 48 -4.13 4.49 1.16
C ALA A 48 -2.74 3.85 1.21
N LEU A 49 -2.66 2.52 1.12
CA LEU A 49 -1.40 1.78 1.11
C LEU A 49 -0.49 2.22 -0.04
N GLN A 50 -1.05 2.40 -1.24
CA GLN A 50 -0.30 2.86 -2.40
C GLN A 50 0.25 4.28 -2.21
N THR A 51 -0.49 5.15 -1.52
CA THR A 51 -0.03 6.51 -1.22
C THR A 51 1.10 6.50 -0.21
N GLU A 52 0.99 5.68 0.84
CA GLU A 52 2.03 5.55 1.88
C GLU A 52 3.33 4.98 1.29
N ILE A 53 3.24 3.95 0.44
CA ILE A 53 4.38 3.39 -0.30
C ILE A 53 5.10 4.49 -1.09
N LYS A 54 4.38 5.28 -1.89
CA LYS A 54 4.97 6.38 -2.68
C LYS A 54 5.66 7.44 -1.82
N GLN A 55 5.10 7.75 -0.66
CA GLN A 55 5.71 8.72 0.26
C GLN A 55 7.01 8.19 0.86
N ILE A 56 7.06 6.90 1.21
CA ILE A 56 8.29 6.27 1.71
C ILE A 56 9.34 6.18 0.61
N GLU A 57 8.98 5.76 -0.60
CA GLU A 57 9.88 5.72 -1.75
C GLU A 57 10.47 7.11 -2.06
N LYS A 58 9.64 8.16 -1.98
CA LYS A 58 10.11 9.54 -2.14
C LYS A 58 11.11 9.93 -1.04
N LYS A 59 10.82 9.63 0.22
CA LYS A 59 11.73 9.91 1.35
C LYS A 59 13.07 9.16 1.22
N LEU A 60 13.02 7.90 0.78
CA LEU A 60 14.22 7.11 0.53
C LEU A 60 15.08 7.74 -0.57
N ASN A 61 14.47 8.20 -1.66
CA ASN A 61 15.17 8.87 -2.74
C ASN A 61 15.79 10.22 -2.30
N GLU A 62 15.09 10.99 -1.46
CA GLU A 62 15.61 12.23 -0.86
C GLU A 62 16.78 11.99 0.11
N LEU A 63 16.93 10.78 0.66
CA LEU A 63 18.06 10.40 1.51
C LEU A 63 19.27 9.89 0.71
N GLU A 64 19.11 9.58 -0.58
CA GLU A 64 20.18 9.14 -1.48
C GLU A 64 20.85 10.30 -2.24
N GLU A 65 20.20 11.47 -2.35
CA GLU A 65 20.75 12.73 -2.87
C GLU A 65 21.57 13.53 -1.85
#